data_AF-A0A7X9FUW4-F1
#
_entry.id   AF-A0A7X9FUW4-F1
#
_cell.length_a   1.000
_cell.length_b   1.000
_cell.length_c   1.000
_cell.angle_alpha   90.00
_cell.angle_beta   90.00
_cell.angle_gamma   90.00
#
_symmetry.space_group_name_H-M   'P 1'
#
loop_
_entity.id
_entity.type
_entity.pdbx_description
1 polymer ?
#
loop_
_entity_poly.entity_id
_entity_poly.type
_entity_poly.pdbx_seq_one_letter_code
_entity_poly.pdbx_strand_id
1 'polypeptide(L)'
;MDSMTFRSRLVQLMQRSRKALRLYSNVERFPNEVTSELSEVQVAEWRRVNSELLRELNLALEHPSQKRVVGEVFGIRDQFYGEWKLAEADMHRKQRQLVECSENADFIKASLLSKELVTLKARAQACQAAHHEINQLLLKSHVAAPSTEKEPQMEELPEPTLKQPEHKAEIRIAKVIPLRNLAGQRS
;
A
#
# COMPACT_ATOMS: atom_id res chain seq x y z
N MET A 1 -31.86 -9.52 -5.43
CA MET A 1 -31.86 -8.06 -5.16
C MET A 1 -30.45 -7.68 -4.78
N ASP A 2 -29.77 -6.89 -5.61
CA ASP A 2 -28.60 -6.02 -5.30
C ASP A 2 -27.82 -5.70 -6.58
N SER A 3 -28.45 -5.01 -7.54
CA SER A 3 -27.75 -4.48 -8.72
C SER A 3 -27.08 -3.14 -8.40
N MET A 4 -26.44 -3.02 -7.23
CA MET A 4 -25.59 -1.86 -6.95
C MET A 4 -24.36 -1.92 -7.84
N THR A 5 -24.12 -0.83 -8.58
CA THR A 5 -22.94 -0.70 -9.42
C THR A 5 -21.71 -0.45 -8.55
N PHE A 6 -20.51 -0.71 -9.08
CA PHE A 6 -19.26 -0.38 -8.40
C PHE A 6 -19.21 1.11 -7.98
N ARG A 7 -19.66 2.02 -8.86
CA ARG A 7 -19.73 3.46 -8.57
C ARG A 7 -20.67 3.77 -7.41
N SER A 8 -21.85 3.15 -7.33
CA SER A 8 -22.76 3.40 -6.20
C SER A 8 -22.19 2.90 -4.87
N ARG A 9 -21.49 1.75 -4.86
CA ARG A 9 -20.80 1.25 -3.67
C ARG A 9 -19.64 2.15 -3.25
N LEU A 10 -18.90 2.70 -4.21
CA LEU A 10 -17.82 3.66 -3.97
C LEU A 10 -18.34 4.95 -3.34
N VAL A 11 -19.44 5.49 -3.86
CA VAL A 11 -20.10 6.66 -3.27
C VAL A 11 -20.57 6.37 -1.84
N GLN A 12 -21.09 5.17 -1.55
CA GLN A 12 -21.48 4.78 -0.19
C GLN A 12 -20.28 4.68 0.75
N LEU A 13 -19.15 4.12 0.31
CA LEU A 13 -17.91 4.12 1.07
C LEU A 13 -17.50 5.56 1.41
N MET A 14 -17.49 6.47 0.43
CA MET A 14 -17.16 7.88 0.65
C MET A 14 -18.14 8.57 1.61
N GLN A 15 -19.43 8.26 1.55
CA GLN A 15 -20.40 8.77 2.51
C GLN A 15 -20.11 8.28 3.94
N ARG A 16 -19.71 7.01 4.11
CA ARG A 16 -19.27 6.48 5.42
C ARG A 16 -17.99 7.17 5.89
N SER A 17 -17.00 7.37 5.03
CA SER A 17 -15.78 8.11 5.35
C SER A 17 -16.07 9.56 5.77
N ARG A 18 -16.99 10.26 5.09
CA ARG A 18 -17.40 11.63 5.48
C ARG A 18 -18.10 11.65 6.85
N LYS A 19 -18.93 10.64 7.15
CA LYS A 19 -19.54 10.49 8.49
C LYS A 19 -18.47 10.29 9.55
N ALA A 20 -17.49 9.43 9.32
CA ALA A 20 -16.37 9.21 10.24
C ALA A 20 -15.54 10.48 10.47
N LEU A 21 -15.23 11.27 9.43
CA LEU A 21 -14.54 12.56 9.59
C LEU A 21 -15.28 13.53 10.51
N ARG A 22 -16.61 13.60 10.41
CA ARG A 22 -17.42 14.45 11.30
C ARG A 22 -17.35 13.96 12.74
N LEU A 23 -17.36 12.65 12.97
CA LEU A 23 -17.19 12.08 14.31
C LEU A 23 -15.83 12.45 14.90
N TYR A 24 -14.73 12.27 14.16
CA TYR A 24 -13.40 12.64 14.63
C TYR A 24 -13.28 14.14 14.94
N SER A 25 -13.87 14.99 14.10
CA SER A 25 -13.89 16.44 14.33
C SER A 25 -14.71 16.85 15.55
N ASN A 26 -15.78 16.10 15.86
CA ASN A 26 -16.60 16.36 17.04
C ASN A 26 -15.89 15.94 18.33
N VAL A 27 -15.11 14.85 18.30
CA VAL A 27 -14.29 14.44 19.44
C VAL A 27 -13.23 15.50 19.79
N GLU A 28 -12.67 16.18 18.78
CA GLU A 28 -11.70 17.26 18.99
C GLU A 28 -12.35 18.57 19.51
N ARG A 29 -13.61 18.84 19.13
CA ARG A 29 -14.32 20.08 19.54
C ARG A 29 -14.92 20.01 20.94
N PHE A 30 -15.23 18.81 21.42
CA PHE A 30 -15.73 18.57 22.78
C PHE A 30 -14.75 17.65 23.49
N PRO A 31 -13.56 18.16 23.86
CA PRO A 31 -12.68 17.42 24.75
C PRO A 31 -13.45 17.24 26.07
N ASN A 32 -13.94 16.03 26.31
CA ASN A 32 -14.40 15.68 27.64
C ASN A 32 -13.18 15.80 28.57
N GLU A 33 -13.35 16.22 29.82
CA GLU A 33 -12.26 16.28 30.82
C GLU A 33 -11.52 14.93 31.02
N VAL A 34 -12.02 13.85 30.41
CA VAL A 34 -11.51 12.47 30.44
C VAL A 34 -10.68 12.09 29.20
N THR A 35 -10.62 12.92 28.15
CA THR A 35 -9.83 12.58 26.95
C THR A 35 -8.33 12.82 27.18
N SER A 36 -7.56 11.72 27.22
CA SER A 36 -6.10 11.76 27.31
C SER A 36 -5.48 12.32 26.02
N GLU A 37 -4.34 13.03 26.14
CA GLU A 37 -3.47 13.47 25.03
C GLU A 37 -3.23 12.35 24.00
N LEU A 38 -3.06 11.10 24.46
CA LEU A 38 -2.85 9.93 23.61
C LEU A 38 -4.08 9.60 22.75
N SER A 39 -5.29 9.85 23.26
CA SER A 39 -6.53 9.68 22.50
C SER A 39 -6.67 10.75 21.42
N GLU A 40 -6.23 11.97 21.68
CA GLU A 40 -6.26 13.06 20.68
C GLU A 40 -5.31 12.74 19.52
N VAL A 41 -4.10 12.25 19.82
CA VAL A 41 -3.14 11.77 18.82
C VAL A 41 -3.73 10.66 17.96
N GLN A 42 -4.43 9.69 18.58
CA GLN A 42 -5.11 8.63 17.83
C GLN A 42 -6.15 9.22 16.88
N VAL A 43 -7.07 10.05 17.39
CA VAL A 43 -8.13 10.67 16.58
C VAL A 43 -7.55 11.49 15.43
N ALA A 44 -6.45 12.21 15.66
CA ALA A 44 -5.77 12.99 14.64
C ALA A 44 -5.26 12.12 13.48
N GLU A 45 -4.64 10.97 13.76
CA GLU A 45 -4.16 10.04 12.73
C GLU A 45 -5.33 9.39 11.97
N TRP A 46 -6.39 8.99 12.67
CA TRP A 46 -7.61 8.46 12.03
C TRP A 46 -8.27 9.48 11.09
N ARG A 47 -8.33 10.74 11.53
CA ARG A 47 -8.83 11.85 10.70
C ARG A 47 -7.95 12.04 9.46
N ARG A 48 -6.63 12.10 9.64
CA ARG A 48 -5.67 12.29 8.55
C ARG A 48 -5.83 11.23 7.47
N VAL A 49 -5.76 9.95 7.83
CA VAL A 49 -5.86 8.83 6.90
C VAL A 49 -7.21 8.82 6.20
N ASN A 50 -8.30 9.09 6.92
CA ASN A 50 -9.63 9.09 6.33
C ASN A 50 -9.87 10.30 5.38
N SER A 51 -9.24 11.45 5.66
CA SER A 51 -9.21 12.60 4.75
C SER A 51 -8.45 12.28 3.46
N GLU A 52 -7.31 11.60 3.58
CA GLU A 52 -6.52 11.14 2.44
C GLU A 52 -7.29 10.14 1.59
N LEU A 53 -7.90 9.12 2.22
CA LEU A 53 -8.78 8.17 1.54
C LEU A 53 -9.87 8.88 0.74
N LEU A 54 -10.55 9.85 1.36
CA LEU A 54 -11.58 10.61 0.67
C LEU A 54 -11.04 11.41 -0.51
N ARG A 55 -9.89 12.07 -0.35
CA ARG A 55 -9.26 12.83 -1.44
C ARG A 55 -8.99 11.91 -2.62
N GLU A 56 -8.33 10.77 -2.39
CA GLU A 56 -7.97 9.82 -3.44
C GLU A 56 -9.20 9.21 -4.11
N LEU A 57 -10.23 8.82 -3.35
CA LEU A 57 -11.46 8.27 -3.95
C LEU A 57 -12.26 9.34 -4.74
N ASN A 58 -12.21 10.62 -4.34
CA ASN A 58 -12.82 11.69 -5.15
C ASN A 58 -12.08 11.83 -6.48
N LEU A 59 -10.74 11.88 -6.47
CA LEU A 59 -9.92 11.96 -7.68
C LEU A 59 -10.17 10.78 -8.61
N ALA A 60 -10.23 9.56 -8.07
CA ALA A 60 -10.54 8.37 -8.85
C ALA A 60 -11.92 8.46 -9.55
N LEU A 61 -12.92 9.06 -8.90
CA LEU A 61 -14.28 9.22 -9.44
C LEU A 61 -14.39 10.28 -10.53
N GLU A 62 -13.48 11.24 -10.61
CA GLU A 62 -13.46 12.27 -11.66
C GLU A 62 -13.19 11.66 -13.05
N HIS A 63 -12.66 10.43 -13.11
CA HIS A 63 -12.42 9.76 -14.37
C HIS A 63 -13.72 9.28 -15.05
N PRO A 64 -13.91 9.60 -16.35
CA PRO A 64 -15.12 9.20 -17.08
C PRO A 64 -15.19 7.69 -17.30
N SER A 65 -14.04 7.01 -17.45
CA SER A 65 -13.96 5.58 -17.74
C SER A 65 -14.05 4.73 -16.48
N GLN A 66 -15.07 3.86 -16.41
CA GLN A 66 -15.24 2.87 -15.34
C GLN A 66 -13.99 2.02 -15.11
N LYS A 67 -13.33 1.56 -16.19
CA LYS A 67 -12.11 0.73 -16.10
C LYS A 67 -10.98 1.48 -15.40
N ARG A 68 -10.84 2.78 -15.67
CA ARG A 68 -9.84 3.62 -15.03
C ARG A 68 -10.16 3.83 -13.55
N VAL A 69 -11.41 4.16 -13.21
CA VAL A 69 -11.85 4.29 -11.79
C VAL A 69 -11.49 3.02 -11.01
N VAL A 70 -11.79 1.84 -11.57
CA VAL A 70 -11.44 0.56 -10.96
C VAL A 70 -9.94 0.44 -10.73
N GLY A 71 -9.13 0.73 -11.75
CA GLY A 71 -7.67 0.66 -11.65
C GLY A 71 -7.10 1.59 -10.58
N GLU A 72 -7.57 2.84 -10.52
CA GLU A 72 -7.18 3.78 -9.47
C GLU A 72 -7.56 3.25 -8.08
N VAL A 73 -8.76 2.68 -7.91
CA VAL A 73 -9.18 2.12 -6.62
C VAL A 73 -8.35 0.91 -6.19
N PHE A 74 -7.89 0.07 -7.13
CA PHE A 74 -6.89 -0.95 -6.84
C PHE A 74 -5.55 -0.34 -6.42
N GLY A 75 -5.10 0.72 -7.10
CA GLY A 75 -3.90 1.47 -6.72
C GLY A 75 -3.99 2.05 -5.31
N ILE A 76 -5.11 2.69 -4.97
CA ILE A 76 -5.36 3.25 -3.63
C ILE A 76 -5.36 2.14 -2.56
N ARG A 77 -5.95 0.98 -2.85
CA ARG A 77 -5.90 -0.19 -1.95
C ARG A 77 -4.45 -0.58 -1.63
N ASP A 78 -3.62 -0.64 -2.67
CA ASP A 78 -2.22 -1.08 -2.58
C ASP A 78 -1.34 -0.03 -1.89
N GLN A 79 -1.63 1.26 -2.11
CA GLN A 79 -1.02 2.37 -1.37
C GLN A 79 -1.27 2.22 0.13
N PHE A 80 -2.53 2.11 0.56
CA PHE A 80 -2.85 1.98 1.99
C PHE A 80 -2.32 0.67 2.60
N TYR A 81 -2.19 -0.40 1.81
CA TYR A 81 -1.51 -1.61 2.24
C TYR A 81 -0.02 -1.36 2.50
N GLY A 82 0.66 -0.67 1.57
CA GLY A 82 2.07 -0.30 1.71
C GLY A 82 2.32 0.59 2.92
N GLU A 83 1.51 1.62 3.11
CA GLU A 83 1.57 2.52 4.27
C GLU A 83 1.33 1.79 5.59
N TRP A 84 0.35 0.87 5.62
CA TRP A 84 0.10 0.03 6.79
C TRP A 84 1.34 -0.80 7.15
N LYS A 85 1.95 -1.48 6.15
CA LYS A 85 3.14 -2.31 6.37
C LYS A 85 4.37 -1.50 6.79
N LEU A 86 4.54 -0.30 6.23
CA LEU A 86 5.59 0.64 6.64
C LEU A 86 5.41 1.10 8.08
N ALA A 87 4.19 1.49 8.46
CA ALA A 87 3.89 1.91 9.83
C ALA A 87 4.09 0.77 10.85
N GLU A 88 3.74 -0.48 10.51
CA GLU A 88 4.04 -1.66 11.34
C GLU A 88 5.54 -1.87 11.50
N ALA A 89 6.31 -1.80 10.41
CA ALA A 89 7.77 -1.95 10.46
C ALA A 89 8.44 -0.88 11.34
N ASP A 90 8.02 0.37 11.20
CA ASP A 90 8.50 1.48 12.03
C ASP A 90 8.12 1.31 13.49
N MET A 91 6.89 0.86 13.76
CA MET A 91 6.43 0.56 15.12
C MET A 91 7.32 -0.51 15.77
N HIS A 92 7.62 -1.61 15.07
CA HIS A 92 8.51 -2.66 15.60
C HIS A 92 9.94 -2.16 15.81
N ARG A 93 10.45 -1.28 14.95
CA ARG A 93 11.75 -0.64 15.13
C ARG A 93 11.77 0.23 16.38
N LYS A 94 10.76 1.08 16.57
CA LYS A 94 10.64 1.99 17.71
C LYS A 94 10.39 1.26 19.02
N GLN A 95 9.66 0.13 18.97
CA GLN A 95 9.46 -0.74 20.13
C GLN A 95 10.79 -1.32 20.63
N ARG A 96 11.67 -1.78 19.73
CA ARG A 96 13.01 -2.24 20.12
C ARG A 96 13.84 -1.13 20.76
N GLN A 97 13.79 0.09 20.19
CA GLN A 97 14.46 1.25 20.77
C GLN A 97 13.91 1.62 22.15
N LEU A 98 12.60 1.48 22.37
CA LEU A 98 11.98 1.74 23.67
C LEU A 98 12.50 0.77 24.73
N VAL A 99 12.61 -0.52 24.38
CA VAL A 99 13.15 -1.56 25.28
C VAL A 99 14.60 -1.22 25.66
N GLU A 100 15.44 -0.92 24.67
CA GLU A 100 16.84 -0.52 24.90
C GLU A 100 16.96 0.74 25.78
N CYS A 101 16.12 1.76 25.57
CA CYS A 101 16.14 2.96 26.41
C CYS A 101 15.68 2.66 27.85
N SER A 102 14.72 1.75 28.02
CA SER A 102 14.23 1.33 29.34
C SER A 102 15.28 0.54 30.11
N GLU A 103 16.04 -0.33 29.43
CA GLU A 103 17.16 -1.08 30.01
C GLU A 103 18.29 -0.16 30.47
N ASN A 104 18.53 0.93 29.71
CA ASN A 104 19.53 1.94 30.02
C ASN A 104 19.04 3.05 30.98
N ALA A 105 17.83 2.93 31.54
CA ALA A 105 17.20 3.91 32.42
C ALA A 105 17.06 5.34 31.82
N ASP A 106 17.03 5.46 30.49
CA ASP A 106 16.74 6.73 29.80
C ASP A 106 15.22 6.94 29.69
N PHE A 107 14.63 7.39 30.80
CA PHE A 107 13.18 7.55 30.92
C PHE A 107 12.63 8.71 30.08
N ILE A 108 13.43 9.73 29.81
CA ILE A 108 13.01 10.88 28.98
C ILE A 108 12.80 10.38 27.55
N LYS A 109 13.79 9.68 26.99
CA LYS A 109 13.70 9.13 25.64
C LYS A 109 12.63 8.03 25.55
N ALA A 110 12.50 7.20 26.58
CA ALA A 110 11.44 6.19 26.65
C ALA A 110 10.02 6.83 26.60
N SER A 111 9.82 7.93 27.33
CA SER A 111 8.56 8.69 27.31
C SER A 111 8.24 9.25 25.91
N LEU A 112 9.23 9.83 25.23
CA LEU A 112 9.07 10.33 23.86
C LEU A 112 8.74 9.20 22.88
N LEU A 113 9.47 8.08 22.95
CA LEU A 113 9.25 6.91 22.11
C LEU A 113 7.86 6.29 22.33
N SER A 114 7.35 6.32 23.57
CA SER A 114 5.99 5.84 23.89
C SER A 114 4.92 6.65 23.16
N LYS A 115 5.03 7.99 23.14
CA LYS A 115 4.13 8.87 22.38
C LYS A 115 4.21 8.63 20.87
N GLU A 116 5.42 8.46 20.34
CA GLU A 116 5.63 8.11 18.93
C GLU A 116 5.00 6.77 18.56
N LEU A 117 5.13 5.75 19.43
CA LEU A 117 4.53 4.43 19.22
C LEU A 117 3.00 4.48 19.18
N VAL A 118 2.36 5.31 20.02
CA VAL A 118 0.91 5.52 19.95
C VAL A 118 0.51 6.12 18.61
N THR A 119 1.28 7.08 18.10
CA THR A 119 1.06 7.71 16.78
C THR A 119 1.17 6.67 15.66
N LEU A 120 2.27 5.90 15.65
CA LEU A 120 2.51 4.86 14.63
C LEU A 120 1.45 3.76 14.67
N LYS A 121 1.05 3.33 15.87
CA LYS A 121 -0.02 2.34 16.04
C LYS A 121 -1.36 2.85 15.50
N ALA A 122 -1.71 4.10 15.82
CA ALA A 122 -2.94 4.72 15.33
C ALA A 122 -2.95 4.80 13.80
N ARG A 123 -1.83 5.23 13.20
CA ARG A 123 -1.66 5.25 11.74
C ARG A 123 -1.79 3.86 11.13
N ALA A 124 -1.09 2.86 11.67
CA ALA A 124 -1.15 1.49 11.17
C ALA A 124 -2.58 0.95 11.16
N GLN A 125 -3.33 1.16 12.26
CA GLN A 125 -4.73 0.74 12.36
C GLN A 125 -5.64 1.50 11.39
N ALA A 126 -5.43 2.81 11.22
CA ALA A 126 -6.22 3.61 10.29
C ALA A 126 -5.96 3.20 8.82
N CYS A 127 -4.70 3.00 8.42
CA CYS A 127 -4.34 2.53 7.07
C CYS A 127 -4.87 1.12 6.82
N GLN A 128 -4.78 0.22 7.82
CA GLN A 128 -5.35 -1.12 7.75
C GLN A 128 -6.88 -1.07 7.52
N ALA A 129 -7.59 -0.21 8.25
CA ALA A 129 -9.03 -0.03 8.09
C ALA A 129 -9.39 0.51 6.70
N ALA A 130 -8.67 1.51 6.20
CA ALA A 130 -8.85 2.05 4.86
C ALA A 130 -8.64 0.98 3.77
N HIS A 131 -7.53 0.25 3.85
CA HIS A 131 -7.24 -0.89 2.98
C HIS A 131 -8.36 -1.94 3.01
N HIS A 132 -8.83 -2.31 4.20
CA HIS A 132 -9.85 -3.33 4.37
C HIS A 132 -11.20 -2.89 3.77
N GLU A 133 -11.62 -1.65 3.99
CA GLU A 133 -12.85 -1.10 3.42
C GLU A 133 -12.82 -1.08 1.88
N ILE A 134 -11.70 -0.68 1.28
CA ILE A 134 -11.53 -0.74 -0.18
C ILE A 134 -11.54 -2.19 -0.67
N ASN A 135 -10.83 -3.07 0.01
CA ASN A 135 -10.78 -4.49 -0.37
C ASN A 135 -12.18 -5.14 -0.30
N GLN A 136 -12.96 -4.85 0.75
CA GLN A 136 -14.35 -5.30 0.84
C GLN A 136 -15.20 -4.77 -0.32
N LEU A 137 -15.03 -3.51 -0.70
CA LEU A 137 -15.74 -2.92 -1.83
C LEU A 137 -15.41 -3.63 -3.15
N LEU A 138 -14.13 -3.94 -3.38
CA LEU A 138 -13.65 -4.64 -4.58
C LEU A 138 -14.21 -6.06 -4.64
N LEU A 139 -14.15 -6.80 -3.53
CA LEU A 139 -14.68 -8.16 -3.41
C LEU A 139 -16.20 -8.20 -3.65
N LYS A 140 -16.97 -7.32 -3.00
CA LYS A 140 -18.43 -7.21 -3.16
C LYS A 140 -18.86 -6.80 -4.56
N SER A 141 -17.96 -6.17 -5.31
CA SER A 141 -18.24 -5.70 -6.66
C SER A 141 -17.85 -6.69 -7.75
N HIS A 142 -17.20 -7.81 -7.40
CA HIS A 142 -16.73 -8.83 -8.33
C HIS A 142 -15.91 -8.23 -9.50
N VAL A 143 -15.15 -7.19 -9.22
CA VAL A 143 -14.36 -6.50 -10.25
C VAL A 143 -13.02 -7.20 -10.38
N ALA A 144 -12.67 -7.58 -11.61
CA ALA A 144 -11.35 -8.12 -11.91
C ALA A 144 -10.28 -7.04 -11.71
N ALA A 145 -9.14 -7.45 -11.15
CA ALA A 145 -7.97 -6.59 -11.12
C ALA A 145 -7.60 -6.19 -12.56
N PRO A 146 -7.20 -4.94 -12.82
CA PRO A 146 -6.70 -4.55 -14.13
C PRO A 146 -5.54 -5.47 -14.48
N SER A 147 -5.58 -6.07 -15.67
CA SER A 147 -4.40 -6.68 -16.26
C SER A 147 -3.32 -5.61 -16.29
N THR A 148 -2.17 -5.84 -15.65
CA THR A 148 -0.95 -5.08 -15.89
C THR A 148 -0.50 -5.38 -17.33
N GLU A 149 -1.22 -4.83 -18.31
CA GLU A 149 -0.74 -4.73 -19.69
C GLU A 149 0.38 -3.68 -19.66
N LYS A 150 1.59 -4.17 -19.45
CA LYS A 150 2.78 -3.48 -19.94
C LYS A 150 2.63 -3.37 -21.46
N GLU A 151 2.47 -2.16 -21.96
CA GLU A 151 3.21 -1.56 -23.10
C GLU A 151 2.48 -0.33 -23.65
N PRO A 152 3.24 0.66 -24.12
CA PRO A 152 3.36 0.77 -25.57
C PRO A 152 4.76 0.36 -26.01
N GLN A 153 4.76 -0.49 -27.03
CA GLN A 153 5.87 -0.90 -27.84
C GLN A 153 6.71 0.32 -28.22
N MET A 154 8.02 0.25 -27.95
CA MET A 154 8.99 1.11 -28.62
C MET A 154 8.78 0.92 -30.12
N GLU A 155 8.36 2.00 -30.76
CA GLU A 155 8.37 2.19 -32.19
C GLU A 155 9.83 2.03 -32.66
N GLU A 156 10.18 0.82 -33.12
CA GLU A 156 11.45 0.57 -33.81
C GLU A 156 11.45 1.43 -35.08
N LEU A 157 12.20 2.53 -35.02
CA LEU A 157 12.62 3.29 -36.19
C LEU A 157 13.27 2.33 -37.21
N PRO A 158 12.92 2.42 -38.50
CA PRO A 158 13.55 1.58 -39.52
C PRO A 158 15.02 2.00 -39.68
N GLU A 159 15.94 1.11 -39.31
CA GLU A 159 17.36 1.30 -39.56
C GLU A 159 17.65 1.36 -41.08
N PRO A 160 18.54 2.28 -41.53
CA PRO A 160 18.89 2.39 -42.93
C PRO A 160 19.77 1.22 -43.36
N THR A 161 19.43 0.70 -44.53
CA THR A 161 20.07 -0.42 -45.22
C THR A 161 21.55 -0.15 -45.45
N LEU A 162 22.44 -0.88 -44.76
CA LEU A 162 23.86 -0.95 -45.11
C LEU A 162 24.18 -2.35 -45.65
N LYS A 163 24.69 -2.32 -46.88
CA LYS A 163 25.06 -3.46 -47.72
C LYS A 163 26.07 -4.37 -47.02
N GLN A 164 25.85 -5.68 -47.14
CA GLN A 164 26.80 -6.73 -46.82
C GLN A 164 28.15 -6.49 -47.53
N PRO A 165 29.25 -6.93 -46.91
CA PRO A 165 30.11 -7.84 -47.64
C PRO A 165 30.24 -9.18 -46.90
N GLU A 166 30.15 -10.23 -47.69
CA GLU A 166 30.37 -11.62 -47.33
C GLU A 166 31.76 -11.82 -46.73
N HIS A 167 31.86 -12.39 -45.53
CA HIS A 167 33.01 -13.22 -45.16
C HIS A 167 32.62 -14.27 -44.13
N LYS A 168 32.65 -15.52 -44.58
CA LYS A 168 32.51 -16.74 -43.79
C LYS A 168 33.64 -16.84 -42.76
N ALA A 169 33.29 -17.02 -41.49
CA ALA A 169 34.15 -17.68 -40.52
C ALA A 169 33.27 -18.47 -39.53
N GLU A 170 33.36 -19.79 -39.62
CA GLU A 170 32.71 -20.76 -38.75
C GLU A 170 33.21 -20.60 -37.31
N ILE A 171 32.32 -20.34 -36.34
CA ILE A 171 32.62 -20.51 -34.92
C ILE A 171 31.82 -21.72 -34.42
N ARG A 172 32.53 -22.82 -34.20
CA ARG A 172 32.02 -24.09 -33.70
C ARG A 172 31.58 -23.93 -32.24
N ILE A 173 30.32 -24.22 -31.97
CA ILE A 173 29.73 -24.29 -30.63
C ILE A 173 30.35 -25.49 -29.90
N ALA A 174 31.05 -25.24 -28.79
CA ALA A 174 31.52 -26.29 -27.90
C ALA A 174 30.32 -26.91 -27.15
N LYS A 175 30.18 -28.24 -27.26
CA LYS A 175 29.21 -29.05 -26.51
C LYS A 175 29.52 -28.97 -25.01
N VAL A 176 28.62 -28.39 -24.23
CA VAL A 176 28.65 -28.46 -22.77
C VAL A 176 28.24 -29.87 -22.33
N ILE A 177 29.15 -30.56 -21.66
CA ILE A 177 28.96 -31.89 -21.07
C ILE A 177 28.17 -31.74 -19.76
N PRO A 178 27.03 -32.42 -19.56
CA PRO A 178 26.37 -32.45 -18.26
C PRO A 178 27.10 -33.42 -17.32
N LEU A 179 27.66 -32.91 -16.22
CA LEU A 179 28.18 -33.74 -15.13
C LEU A 179 27.00 -34.34 -14.35
N ARG A 180 26.69 -35.60 -14.64
CA ARG A 180 25.79 -36.43 -13.83
C ARG A 180 26.62 -37.16 -12.77
N ASN A 181 26.17 -37.01 -11.52
CA ASN A 181 26.52 -37.78 -10.32
C ASN A 181 27.04 -39.20 -10.60
N LEU A 182 28.06 -39.62 -9.86
CA LEU A 182 28.13 -40.94 -9.23
C LEU A 182 29.29 -41.05 -8.22
N ALA A 183 28.89 -41.32 -6.99
CA ALA A 183 29.47 -42.33 -6.08
C ALA A 183 30.72 -42.02 -5.24
N GLY A 184 30.54 -42.28 -3.95
CA GLY A 184 31.53 -42.63 -2.93
C GLY A 184 30.88 -42.42 -1.56
N GLN A 185 30.08 -43.34 -0.98
CA GLN A 185 30.37 -44.73 -0.58
C GLN A 185 31.86 -45.02 -0.30
N ARG A 186 32.16 -45.11 1.00
CA ARG A 186 33.27 -45.74 1.74
C ARG A 186 33.60 -44.82 2.91
N SER A 187 33.54 -45.19 4.18
CA SER A 187 33.45 -46.50 4.85
C SER A 187 32.91 -46.30 6.26
#